data_AF-A0A940PP28-F1
#
_entry.id   AF-A0A940PP28-F1
#
_cell.length_a   1.000
_cell.length_b   1.000
_cell.length_c   1.000
_cell.angle_alpha   90.00
_cell.angle_beta   90.00
_cell.angle_gamma   90.00
#
_symmetry.space_group_name_H-M   'P 1'
#
loop_
_entity.id
_entity.type
_entity.pdbx_description
1 polymer ?
#
loop_
_entity_poly.entity_id
_entity_poly.type
_entity_poly.pdbx_seq_one_letter_code
_entity_poly.pdbx_strand_id
1 'polypeptide(L)' 'MTTKIRANVTKINGWWLTLAYVTGENLVPSQHAWSKSHPEAMQAAHMLISDFNARLMDAVNESRARRRKEFTA' A
#
# COMPACT_ATOMS: atom_id res chain seq x y z
N MET A 1 -2.91 11.49 14.47
CA MET A 1 -2.65 10.06 14.19
C MET A 1 -1.81 9.99 12.93
N THR A 2 -0.62 9.41 12.97
CA THR A 2 0.24 9.29 11.76
C THR A 2 -0.05 7.97 11.08
N THR A 3 -0.63 8.03 9.88
CA THR A 3 -0.86 6.87 9.03
C THR A 3 0.48 6.35 8.52
N LYS A 4 0.78 5.06 8.73
CA LYS A 4 2.01 4.42 8.23
C LYS A 4 1.66 3.24 7.35
N ILE A 5 2.33 3.13 6.21
CA ILE A 5 2.26 1.93 5.35
C ILE A 5 3.28 0.92 5.88
N ARG A 6 2.88 -0.34 6.01
CA ARG A 6 3.75 -1.45 6.39
C ARG A 6 3.59 -2.59 5.39
N ALA A 7 4.61 -3.43 5.28
CA ALA A 7 4.51 -4.70 4.58
C ALA A 7 5.00 -5.83 5.48
N ASN A 8 4.24 -6.93 5.48
CA ASN A 8 4.62 -8.18 6.14
C ASN A 8 5.05 -9.20 5.09
N VAL A 9 6.12 -9.93 5.37
CA VAL A 9 6.63 -11.02 4.53
C VAL A 9 6.52 -12.32 5.32
N THR A 10 5.75 -13.28 4.81
CA THR A 10 5.44 -14.55 5.49
C THR A 10 5.67 -15.72 4.55
N LYS A 11 6.28 -16.80 5.04
CA LYS A 11 6.47 -18.03 4.27
C LYS A 11 5.23 -18.93 4.41
N ILE A 12 4.65 -19.36 3.29
CA ILE A 12 3.45 -20.21 3.22
C ILE A 12 3.68 -21.29 2.15
N ASN A 13 3.65 -22.56 2.54
CA ASN A 13 3.79 -23.72 1.63
C ASN A 13 4.96 -23.63 0.65
N GLY A 14 6.13 -23.16 1.12
CA GLY A 14 7.34 -23.03 0.29
C GLY A 14 7.43 -21.75 -0.54
N TRP A 15 6.37 -20.95 -0.59
CA TRP A 15 6.34 -19.64 -1.23
C TRP A 15 6.40 -18.53 -0.17
N TRP A 16 6.74 -17.32 -0.61
CA TRP A 16 6.74 -16.13 0.23
C TRP A 16 5.59 -15.22 -0.18
N LEU A 17 4.69 -14.94 0.76
CA LEU A 17 3.64 -13.95 0.63
C LEU A 17 4.12 -12.63 1.21
N THR A 18 4.06 -11.58 0.41
CA THR A 18 4.25 -10.21 0.84
C THR A 18 2.90 -9.50 0.85
N LEU A 19 2.56 -8.83 1.95
CA LEU A 19 1.29 -8.12 2.13
C LEU A 19 1.56 -6.69 2.63
N ALA A 20 1.25 -5.68 1.83
CA ALA A 20 1.34 -4.27 2.19
C ALA A 20 -0.03 -3.71 2.62
N TYR A 21 -0.07 -2.98 3.72
CA TYR A 21 -1.28 -2.45 4.34
C TYR A 21 -1.02 -1.13 5.08
N VAL A 22 -2.07 -0.34 5.27
CA VAL A 22 -2.04 0.88 6.07
C VAL A 22 -2.32 0.53 7.53
N THR A 23 -1.44 0.94 8.44
CA THR A 23 -1.68 0.82 9.89
C THR A 23 -2.47 2.00 10.43
N GLY A 24 -3.46 1.71 11.28
CA GLY A 24 -4.29 2.70 11.97
C GLY A 24 -5.72 2.80 11.45
N GLU A 25 -6.05 2.15 10.33
CA GLU A 25 -7.42 2.03 9.81
C GLU A 25 -7.72 0.58 9.48
N ASN A 26 -8.88 0.08 9.92
CA ASN A 26 -9.29 -1.32 9.78
C ASN A 26 -9.67 -1.72 8.34
N LEU A 27 -9.56 -0.85 7.33
CA LEU A 27 -10.34 -1.02 6.09
C LEU A 27 -9.64 -0.67 4.75
N VAL A 28 -8.32 -0.47 4.69
CA VAL A 28 -7.67 -0.07 3.42
C VAL A 28 -7.16 -1.30 2.65
N PRO A 29 -7.38 -1.41 1.32
CA PRO A 29 -7.02 -2.58 0.52
C PRO A 29 -5.55 -2.94 0.69
N SER A 30 -5.32 -4.17 1.12
CA SER A 30 -3.98 -4.73 1.20
C SER A 30 -3.51 -5.15 -0.19
N GLN A 31 -2.35 -4.67 -0.64
CA GLN A 31 -1.72 -5.20 -1.84
C GLN A 31 -0.85 -6.39 -1.49
N HIS A 32 -0.78 -7.38 -2.37
CA HIS A 32 0.01 -8.58 -2.11
C HIS A 32 0.79 -9.05 -3.33
N ALA A 33 1.86 -9.80 -3.06
CA ALA A 33 2.69 -10.45 -4.07
C ALA A 33 3.16 -11.81 -3.54
N TRP A 34 3.32 -12.77 -4.45
CA TRP A 34 3.91 -14.06 -4.17
C TRP A 34 5.28 -14.17 -4.82
N SER A 35 6.25 -14.71 -4.09
CA SER A 35 7.64 -14.85 -4.54
C SER A 35 8.20 -16.24 -4.22
N LYS A 36 9.16 -16.71 -5.01
CA LYS A 36 9.79 -18.03 -4.81
C LYS A 36 10.88 -17.97 -3.76
N SER A 37 11.51 -16.81 -3.58
CA SER A 37 12.63 -16.62 -2.66
C SER A 37 12.38 -15.48 -1.68
N HIS A 38 13.09 -15.52 -0.54
CA HIS A 38 13.01 -14.46 0.47
C HIS A 38 13.51 -13.10 -0.07
N PRO A 39 14.62 -13.02 -0.84
CA PRO A 39 15.07 -11.75 -1.42
C PRO A 39 14.04 -11.13 -2.39
N GLU A 40 13.41 -11.95 -3.24
CA GLU A 40 12.32 -11.48 -4.12
C GLU A 40 11.15 -10.93 -3.31
N ALA A 41 10.78 -11.61 -2.21
CA ALA A 41 9.68 -11.17 -1.35
C ALA A 41 9.98 -9.84 -0.65
N MET A 42 11.24 -9.62 -0.24
CA MET A 42 11.70 -8.35 0.33
C MET A 42 11.68 -7.23 -0.72
N GLN A 43 12.16 -7.50 -1.94
CA GLN A 43 12.07 -6.54 -3.04
C GLN A 43 10.62 -6.18 -3.36
N ALA A 44 9.74 -7.18 -3.41
CA ALA A 44 8.31 -6.99 -3.59
C ALA A 44 7.70 -6.13 -2.46
N ALA A 45 8.18 -6.28 -1.22
CA ALA A 45 7.71 -5.47 -0.09
C ALA A 45 8.03 -3.98 -0.30
N HIS A 46 9.25 -3.66 -0.72
CA HIS A 46 9.64 -2.28 -1.02
C HIS A 46 8.81 -1.68 -2.16
N MET A 47 8.61 -2.44 -3.24
CA MET A 47 7.78 -2.01 -4.38
C MET A 47 6.33 -1.76 -3.96
N LEU A 48 5.73 -2.73 -3.25
CA LEU A 48 4.33 -2.61 -2.81
C LEU A 48 4.10 -1.42 -1.89
N ILE A 49 5.05 -1.12 -0.98
CA ILE A 49 4.97 0.09 -0.14
C ILE A 49 5.01 1.35 -1.01
N SER A 50 5.94 1.43 -1.97
CA SER A 50 6.10 2.58 -2.86
C SER A 50 4.85 2.81 -3.72
N ASP A 51 4.35 1.76 -4.37
CA ASP A 51 3.17 1.83 -5.23
C ASP A 51 1.92 2.19 -4.43
N PHE A 52 1.80 1.64 -3.22
CA PHE A 52 0.67 1.96 -2.36
C PHE A 52 0.71 3.43 -1.90
N ASN A 53 1.90 3.94 -1.56
CA ASN A 53 2.07 5.35 -1.23
C ASN A 53 1.68 6.26 -2.41
N ALA A 54 2.11 5.93 -3.63
CA ALA A 54 1.75 6.68 -4.83
C ALA A 54 0.23 6.75 -5.01
N ARG A 55 -0.46 5.61 -4.94
CA ARG A 55 -1.93 5.55 -5.06
C ARG A 55 -2.66 6.35 -3.99
N LEU A 56 -2.17 6.32 -2.74
CA LEU A 56 -2.76 7.12 -1.67
C LEU A 56 -2.58 8.62 -1.92
N MET A 57 -1.40 9.03 -2.41
CA MET A 57 -1.15 10.42 -2.76
C MET A 57 -2.02 10.87 -3.94
N ASP A 58 -2.21 10.03 -4.95
CA ASP A 58 -3.10 10.31 -6.07
C ASP A 58 -4.55 10.50 -5.59
N ALA A 59 -5.05 9.60 -4.74
CA ALA A 59 -6.39 9.70 -4.16
C ALA A 59 -6.57 10.99 -3.32
N VAL A 60 -5.55 11.38 -2.55
CA VAL A 60 -5.55 12.65 -1.80
C VAL A 60 -5.57 13.84 -2.75
N ASN A 61 -4.79 13.82 -3.83
CA ASN A 61 -4.74 14.88 -4.82
C ASN A 61 -6.09 15.03 -5.55
N GLU A 62 -6.70 13.93 -5.97
CA GLU A 62 -8.04 13.91 -6.57
C GLU A 62 -9.11 14.46 -5.61
N SER A 63 -9.08 14.05 -4.34
CA SER A 63 -9.99 14.55 -3.30
C SER A 63 -9.85 16.06 -3.10
N ARG A 64 -8.61 16.58 -3.11
CA ARG A 64 -8.35 18.03 -3.02
C ARG A 64 -8.85 18.76 -4.26
N ALA A 65 -8.62 18.22 -5.45
CA ALA A 65 -9.08 18.80 -6.71
C ALA A 65 -10.61 18.87 -6.79
N ARG A 66 -11.33 17.84 -6.32
CA ARG A 66 -12.79 17.82 -6.26
C ARG A 66 -13.34 18.91 -5.34
N ARG A 67 -12.83 18.99 -4.11
CA ARG A 67 -13.23 20.03 -3.13
C ARG A 67 -12.96 21.44 -3.63
N ARG A 68 -11.88 21.65 -4.40
CA ARG A 68 -11.59 22.95 -5.01
C ARG A 68 -12.70 23.40 -5.97
N LYS A 69 -13.24 22.48 -6.77
CA LYS A 69 -14.33 22.77 -7.72
C LYS A 69 -15.65 23.08 -7.01
N GLU A 70 -15.95 22.37 -5.92
CA GLU A 70 -17.16 22.58 -5.09
C GLU A 70 -17.17 23.95 -4.41
N PHE A 71 -16.00 24.51 -4.08
CA PHE A 71 -15.90 25.81 -3.39
C PHE A 71 -15.85 27.03 -4.34
N THR A 72 -15.68 26.79 -5.65
CA THR A 72 -15.62 27.83 -6.68
C THR A 72 -16.89 27.91 -7.55
N ALA A 73 -17.89 27.08 -7.27
CA ALA A 73 -19.21 27.06 -7.91
C ALA A 73 -20.23 27.71 -6.97
#